data_AF-A0A1J5MXV9-F1
#
_entry.id   AF-A0A1J5MXV9-F1
#
_cell.length_a   1.000
_cell.length_b   1.000
_cell.length_c   1.000
_cell.angle_alpha   90.00
_cell.angle_beta   90.00
_cell.angle_gamma   90.00
#
_symmetry.space_group_name_H-M   'P 1'
#
loop_
_entity.id
_entity.type
_entity.pdbx_description
1 polymer ?
#
loop_
_entity_poly.entity_id
_entity_poly.type
_entity_poly.pdbx_seq_one_letter_code
_entity_poly.pdbx_strand_id
1 'polypeptide(L)'
;MQTSNRLRIAIQKKGRLSDEAKKLLKGSGIKFNTNSQRLIAHCTNEPIDLLLVRDDDIPTLIMDGVCDLGIIGENELEETELERIAANAPSEYEVLKRLDFGGCRLSLAIPSEVEYTGVKQFEGQRIATSYPHLLTRYLDSENVKYTNVT
;
A
#
# COMPACT_ATOMS: atom_id res chain seq x y z
N MET A 1 22.23 17.98 2.49
CA MET A 1 21.05 17.34 1.88
C MET A 1 21.12 17.60 0.37
N GLN A 2 21.32 16.58 -0.47
CA GLN A 2 21.26 16.78 -1.91
C GLN A 2 19.79 16.98 -2.31
N THR A 3 19.40 18.25 -2.45
CA THR A 3 18.14 18.65 -3.08
C THR A 3 18.25 18.37 -4.56
N SER A 4 17.95 17.13 -4.97
CA SER A 4 17.57 16.91 -6.36
C SER A 4 16.31 17.74 -6.57
N ASN A 5 16.36 18.73 -7.46
CA ASN A 5 15.22 19.58 -7.82
C ASN A 5 14.17 18.81 -8.66
N ARG A 6 13.98 17.53 -8.34
CA ARG A 6 13.16 16.58 -9.09
C ARG A 6 12.17 15.93 -8.14
N LEU A 7 10.91 15.92 -8.57
CA LEU A 7 9.82 15.26 -7.88
C LEU A 7 10.01 13.74 -7.95
N ARG A 8 9.98 13.05 -6.82
CA ARG A 8 10.12 11.59 -6.72
C ARG A 8 8.75 10.96 -6.55
N ILE A 9 8.39 10.11 -7.51
CA ILE A 9 7.13 9.37 -7.50
C ILE A 9 7.45 7.88 -7.33
N ALA A 10 6.92 7.24 -6.29
CA ALA A 10 7.03 5.81 -6.07
C ALA A 10 5.83 5.07 -6.68
N ILE A 11 6.11 4.01 -7.44
CA ILE A 11 5.09 3.06 -7.90
C ILE A 11 5.60 1.63 -7.74
N GLN A 12 4.68 0.67 -7.70
CA GLN A 12 5.03 -0.75 -7.69
C GLN A 12 5.84 -1.12 -8.95
N LYS A 13 6.92 -1.88 -8.78
CA LYS A 13 7.82 -2.28 -9.87
C LYS A 13 7.14 -3.20 -10.89
N LYS A 14 6.29 -4.10 -10.40
CA LYS A 14 5.57 -5.14 -11.15
C LYS A 14 4.18 -5.34 -10.53
N GLY A 15 3.31 -6.06 -11.21
CA GLY A 15 1.98 -6.43 -10.70
C GLY A 15 0.86 -5.57 -11.28
N ARG A 16 -0.37 -5.84 -10.83
CA ARG A 16 -1.59 -5.25 -11.38
C ARG A 16 -1.62 -3.72 -11.28
N LEU A 17 -1.16 -3.15 -10.16
CA LEU A 17 -1.16 -1.69 -9.95
C LEU A 17 -0.07 -0.98 -10.77
N SER A 18 1.06 -1.65 -11.04
CA SER A 18 2.16 -1.11 -11.84
C SER A 18 1.69 -0.66 -13.23
N ASP A 19 0.91 -1.49 -13.91
CA ASP A 19 0.57 -1.25 -15.31
C ASP A 19 -0.44 -0.11 -15.46
N GLU A 20 -1.44 -0.06 -14.58
CA GLU A 20 -2.40 1.05 -14.52
C GLU A 20 -1.74 2.36 -14.07
N ALA A 21 -0.82 2.31 -13.10
CA ALA A 21 -0.05 3.49 -12.69
C ALA A 21 0.81 4.06 -13.84
N LYS A 22 1.51 3.20 -14.58
CA LYS A 22 2.29 3.61 -15.77
C LYS A 22 1.38 4.20 -16.85
N LYS A 23 0.20 3.60 -17.06
CA LYS A 23 -0.79 4.08 -18.02
C LYS A 23 -1.33 5.47 -17.63
N LEU A 24 -1.63 5.68 -16.35
CA LEU A 24 -2.04 6.97 -15.81
C LEU A 24 -0.96 8.03 -16.06
N LEU A 25 0.28 7.78 -15.65
CA LEU A 25 1.37 8.75 -15.81
C LEU A 25 1.65 9.06 -17.28
N LYS A 26 1.61 8.04 -18.15
CA LYS A 26 1.74 8.22 -19.61
C LYS A 26 0.57 9.04 -20.17
N GLY A 27 -0.65 8.82 -19.68
CA GLY A 27 -1.85 9.58 -20.04
C GLY A 27 -1.77 11.05 -19.63
N SER A 28 -1.04 11.35 -18.55
CA SER A 28 -0.72 12.72 -18.11
C SER A 28 0.40 13.39 -18.93
N GLY A 29 0.92 12.74 -19.98
CA GLY A 29 1.97 13.28 -20.85
C GLY A 29 3.40 13.13 -20.31
N ILE A 30 3.59 12.41 -19.19
CA ILE A 30 4.91 12.17 -18.60
C ILE A 30 5.61 11.03 -19.34
N LYS A 31 6.83 11.26 -19.82
CA LYS A 31 7.59 10.30 -20.62
C LYS A 31 8.79 9.79 -19.82
N PHE A 32 8.74 8.52 -19.44
CA PHE A 32 9.86 7.87 -18.76
C PHE A 32 10.79 7.16 -19.75
N ASN A 33 12.09 7.25 -19.52
CA ASN A 33 13.05 6.38 -20.17
C ASN A 33 13.04 5.01 -19.48
N THR A 34 12.14 4.12 -19.91
CA THR A 34 11.97 2.80 -19.31
C THR A 34 12.98 1.81 -19.88
N ASN A 35 14.16 1.74 -19.26
CA ASN A 35 14.96 0.52 -19.33
C ASN A 35 14.51 -0.38 -18.17
N SER A 36 13.89 -1.52 -18.49
CA SER A 36 13.08 -2.34 -17.57
C SER A 36 13.84 -2.92 -16.35
N GLN A 37 15.16 -2.81 -16.31
CA GLN A 37 16.00 -3.30 -15.22
C GLN A 37 16.35 -2.24 -14.17
N ARG A 38 16.12 -0.95 -14.42
CA ARG A 38 16.49 0.12 -13.48
C ARG A 38 15.43 0.28 -12.39
N LEU A 39 15.88 0.54 -11.16
CA LEU A 39 15.02 0.86 -10.02
C LEU A 39 14.53 2.31 -10.03
N ILE A 40 15.21 3.17 -10.80
CA ILE A 40 14.85 4.57 -11.00
C ILE A 40 14.73 4.80 -12.51
N ALA A 41 13.57 5.29 -12.94
CA ALA A 41 13.32 5.72 -14.30
C ALA A 41 13.20 7.24 -14.34
N HIS A 42 14.13 7.89 -15.04
CA HIS A 42 14.13 9.33 -15.19
C HIS A 42 13.11 9.76 -16.26
N CYS A 43 12.30 10.76 -15.93
CA CYS A 43 11.46 11.44 -16.90
C CYS A 43 12.31 12.26 -17.87
N THR A 44 11.99 12.21 -19.16
CA THR A 44 12.73 12.89 -20.22
C THR A 44 12.21 14.28 -20.53
N ASN A 45 10.97 14.61 -20.14
CA ASN A 45 10.33 15.90 -20.42
C ASN A 45 10.02 16.74 -19.19
N GLU A 46 10.13 16.20 -17.97
CA GLU A 46 9.83 16.90 -16.72
C GLU A 46 10.89 16.57 -15.64
N PRO A 47 11.08 17.42 -14.61
CA PRO A 47 11.96 17.16 -13.49
C PRO A 47 11.33 16.13 -12.53
N ILE A 48 11.12 14.90 -13.01
CA ILE A 48 10.46 13.81 -12.27
C ILE A 48 11.32 12.55 -12.32
N ASP A 49 11.48 11.90 -11.17
CA ASP A 49 12.09 10.58 -11.05
C ASP A 49 11.03 9.57 -10.58
N LEU A 50 10.90 8.47 -11.32
CA LEU A 50 9.99 7.38 -10.98
C LEU A 50 10.76 6.27 -10.29
N LEU A 51 10.45 6.01 -9.03
CA LEU A 51 11.01 4.94 -8.23
C LEU A 51 10.14 3.69 -8.38
N LEU A 52 10.76 2.60 -8.84
CA LEU A 52 10.13 1.30 -9.06
C LEU A 52 10.48 0.37 -7.90
N VAL A 53 9.62 0.35 -6.89
CA VAL A 53 9.85 -0.33 -5.60
C VAL A 53 8.84 -1.45 -5.37
N ARG A 54 8.94 -2.17 -4.25
CA ARG A 54 7.87 -3.06 -3.84
C ARG A 54 6.73 -2.24 -3.24
N ASP A 55 5.53 -2.82 -3.22
CA ASP A 55 4.34 -2.17 -2.69
C ASP A 55 4.44 -1.91 -1.19
N ASP A 56 4.94 -2.87 -0.41
CA ASP A 56 5.18 -2.74 1.04
C ASP A 56 6.18 -1.61 1.40
N ASP A 57 7.11 -1.28 0.49
CA ASP A 57 8.08 -0.20 0.72
C ASP A 57 7.49 1.22 0.52
N ILE A 58 6.46 1.38 -0.31
CA ILE A 58 5.97 2.73 -0.72
C ILE A 58 5.47 3.58 0.45
N PRO A 59 4.64 3.10 1.39
CA PRO A 59 4.13 3.92 2.48
C PRO A 59 5.27 4.48 3.32
N THR A 60 6.25 3.64 3.65
CA THR A 60 7.44 4.01 4.40
C THR A 60 8.25 5.09 3.68
N LEU A 61 8.45 4.96 2.37
CA LEU A 61 9.18 5.98 1.60
C LEU A 61 8.48 7.34 1.58
N ILE A 62 7.15 7.37 1.67
CA ILE A 62 6.37 8.62 1.75
C ILE A 62 6.45 9.21 3.15
N MET A 63 6.16 8.41 4.17
CA MET A 63 6.16 8.85 5.57
C MET A 63 7.56 9.29 6.05
N ASP A 64 8.63 8.73 5.48
CA ASP A 64 10.02 9.13 5.77
C ASP A 64 10.50 10.30 4.90
N GLY A 65 9.68 10.81 3.98
CA GLY A 65 10.02 11.92 3.08
C GLY A 65 11.10 11.58 2.04
N VAL A 66 11.30 10.29 1.74
CA VAL A 66 12.24 9.83 0.69
C VAL A 66 11.64 10.07 -0.70
N CYS A 67 10.33 9.85 -0.82
CA CYS A 67 9.50 10.12 -1.99
C CYS A 67 8.52 11.23 -1.69
N ASP A 68 8.19 12.02 -2.72
CA ASP A 68 7.21 13.10 -2.59
C ASP A 68 5.79 12.59 -2.84
N LEU A 69 5.63 11.63 -3.76
CA LEU A 69 4.34 11.05 -4.15
C LEU A 69 4.43 9.53 -4.28
N GLY A 70 3.32 8.83 -4.04
CA GLY A 70 3.23 7.38 -4.16
C GLY A 70 1.88 6.95 -4.75
N ILE A 71 1.89 5.89 -5.58
CA ILE A 71 0.67 5.18 -5.99
C ILE A 71 0.68 3.80 -5.33
N ILE A 72 -0.27 3.57 -4.42
CA ILE A 72 -0.35 2.37 -3.59
C ILE A 72 -1.81 1.98 -3.34
N GLY A 73 -2.06 0.70 -3.03
CA GLY A 73 -3.35 0.23 -2.53
C GLY A 73 -3.61 0.67 -1.09
N GLU A 74 -4.86 1.00 -0.79
CA GLU A 74 -5.28 1.46 0.55
C GLU A 74 -5.01 0.42 1.65
N ASN A 75 -5.03 -0.87 1.31
CA ASN A 75 -4.73 -1.95 2.25
C ASN A 75 -3.31 -1.86 2.82
N GLU A 76 -2.29 -1.67 1.97
CA GLU A 76 -0.90 -1.55 2.42
C GLU A 76 -0.68 -0.23 3.16
N LEU A 77 -1.27 0.87 2.67
CA LEU A 77 -1.15 2.19 3.28
C LEU A 77 -1.71 2.21 4.71
N GLU A 78 -2.93 1.70 4.91
CA GLU A 78 -3.57 1.67 6.22
C GLU A 78 -2.89 0.68 7.17
N GLU A 79 -2.40 -0.46 6.68
CA GLU A 79 -1.66 -1.42 7.51
C GLU A 79 -0.37 -0.80 8.05
N THR A 80 0.45 -0.18 7.18
CA THR A 80 1.70 0.47 7.60
C THR A 80 1.43 1.68 8.51
N GLU A 81 0.37 2.44 8.27
CA GLU A 81 -0.03 3.53 9.16
C GLU A 81 -0.30 3.01 10.59
N LEU A 82 -1.12 1.96 10.71
CA LEU A 82 -1.45 1.37 12.01
C LEU A 82 -0.23 0.75 12.69
N GLU A 83 0.65 0.10 11.93
CA GLU A 83 1.92 -0.43 12.44
C GLU A 83 2.77 0.70 13.04
N ARG A 84 2.94 1.81 12.32
CA ARG A 84 3.73 2.96 12.78
C ARG A 84 3.10 3.65 13.98
N ILE A 85 1.78 3.82 14.00
CA ILE A 85 1.06 4.35 15.16
C ILE A 85 1.32 3.46 16.39
N ALA A 86 1.21 2.14 16.24
CA ALA A 86 1.48 1.20 17.32
C ALA A 86 2.95 1.26 17.80
N ALA A 87 3.88 1.54 16.89
CA ALA A 87 5.30 1.70 17.19
C ALA A 87 5.69 3.12 17.68
N ASN A 88 4.74 4.06 17.80
CA ASN A 88 5.01 5.49 18.04
C ASN A 88 6.02 6.11 17.04
N ALA A 89 5.92 5.70 15.77
CA ALA A 89 6.72 6.22 14.66
C ALA A 89 5.93 7.24 13.81
N PRO A 90 6.60 8.16 13.08
CA PRO A 90 5.92 9.09 12.19
C PRO A 90 5.13 8.37 11.10
N SER A 91 3.83 8.64 10.99
CA SER A 91 2.92 7.99 10.04
C SER A 91 2.16 9.00 9.17
N GLU A 92 2.68 10.22 9.04
CA GLU A 92 2.00 11.31 8.33
C GLU A 92 2.04 11.11 6.81
N TYR A 93 0.89 11.28 6.16
CA TYR A 93 0.74 11.33 4.70
C TYR A 93 -0.53 12.12 4.34
N GLU A 94 -0.65 12.53 3.08
CA GLU A 94 -1.85 13.17 2.56
C GLU A 94 -2.42 12.37 1.38
N VAL A 95 -3.71 12.02 1.45
CA VAL A 95 -4.42 11.39 0.32
C VAL A 95 -4.82 12.46 -0.68
N LEU A 96 -4.06 12.58 -1.76
CA LEU A 96 -4.36 13.54 -2.83
C LEU A 96 -5.58 13.14 -3.66
N LYS A 97 -5.68 11.85 -4.02
CA LYS A 97 -6.75 11.34 -4.89
C LYS A 97 -6.88 9.83 -4.83
N ARG A 98 -8.11 9.34 -4.75
CA ARG A 98 -8.45 7.93 -5.03
C ARG A 98 -8.54 7.72 -6.54
N LEU A 99 -7.88 6.68 -7.04
CA LEU A 99 -7.80 6.36 -8.47
C LEU A 99 -8.82 5.27 -8.81
N ASP A 100 -9.40 5.32 -10.02
CA ASP A 100 -10.48 4.41 -10.46
C ASP A 100 -9.97 3.01 -10.90
N PHE A 101 -8.89 2.52 -10.28
CA PHE A 101 -8.34 1.19 -10.51
C PHE A 101 -7.83 0.57 -9.22
N GLY A 102 -7.55 -0.74 -9.24
CA GLY A 102 -6.99 -1.43 -8.09
C GLY A 102 -8.03 -1.89 -7.06
N GLY A 103 -9.32 -1.77 -7.35
CA GLY A 103 -10.40 -2.19 -6.45
C GLY A 103 -10.22 -3.61 -5.88
N CYS A 104 -10.39 -3.71 -4.57
CA CYS A 104 -10.36 -4.95 -3.81
C CYS A 104 -11.19 -4.79 -2.53
N ARG A 105 -11.44 -5.90 -1.83
CA ARG A 105 -12.03 -5.90 -0.50
C ARG A 105 -11.26 -6.87 0.37
N LEU A 106 -10.83 -6.42 1.55
CA LEU A 106 -10.28 -7.31 2.56
C LEU A 106 -11.44 -8.07 3.23
N SER A 107 -11.35 -9.40 3.31
CA SER A 107 -12.43 -10.25 3.83
C SER A 107 -11.86 -11.37 4.69
N LEU A 108 -12.62 -11.78 5.71
CA LEU A 108 -12.36 -13.02 6.45
C LEU A 108 -12.90 -14.21 5.67
N ALA A 109 -12.13 -15.29 5.63
CA ALA A 109 -12.51 -16.53 4.96
C ALA A 109 -12.51 -17.68 5.96
N ILE A 110 -13.47 -18.58 5.80
CA ILE A 110 -13.57 -19.86 6.51
C ILE A 110 -13.64 -20.98 5.46
N PRO A 111 -13.34 -22.25 5.83
CA PRO A 111 -13.51 -23.37 4.93
C PRO A 111 -14.95 -23.45 4.39
N SER A 112 -15.11 -23.82 3.13
CA SER A 112 -16.38 -23.81 2.40
C SER A 112 -17.48 -24.69 3.03
N GLU A 113 -17.07 -25.71 3.76
CA GLU A 113 -17.91 -26.68 4.45
C GLU A 113 -18.44 -26.17 5.81
N VAL A 114 -17.93 -25.03 6.29
CA VAL A 114 -18.34 -24.44 7.55
C VAL A 114 -19.41 -23.39 7.31
N GLU A 115 -20.54 -23.49 8.01
CA GLU A 115 -21.57 -22.47 7.99
C GLU A 115 -21.07 -21.19 8.67
N TYR A 116 -21.20 -20.05 8.00
CA TYR A 116 -20.85 -18.76 8.57
C TYR A 116 -21.98 -18.24 9.45
N THR A 117 -21.72 -18.17 10.75
CA THR A 117 -22.69 -17.72 11.78
C THR A 117 -22.50 -16.27 12.21
N GLY A 118 -21.59 -15.54 11.56
CA GLY A 118 -21.26 -14.15 11.87
C GLY A 118 -19.85 -13.97 12.44
N VAL A 119 -19.47 -12.72 12.69
CA VAL A 119 -18.10 -12.36 13.13
C VAL A 119 -17.72 -12.99 14.47
N LYS A 120 -18.69 -13.25 15.35
CA LYS A 120 -18.46 -13.90 16.66
C LYS A 120 -17.92 -15.33 16.54
N GLN A 121 -18.07 -15.97 15.39
CA GLN A 121 -17.46 -17.28 15.12
C GLN A 121 -15.93 -17.27 15.19
N PHE A 122 -15.32 -16.09 15.01
CA PHE A 122 -13.87 -15.92 15.10
C PHE A 122 -13.36 -15.77 16.55
N GLU A 123 -14.25 -15.77 17.55
CA GLU A 123 -13.85 -15.67 18.97
C GLU A 123 -12.95 -16.86 19.37
N GLY A 124 -11.78 -16.55 19.91
CA GLY A 124 -10.76 -17.52 20.30
C GLY A 124 -10.08 -18.24 19.14
N GLN A 125 -10.42 -17.93 17.89
CA GLN A 125 -9.85 -18.58 16.71
C GLN A 125 -8.44 -18.09 16.40
N ARG A 126 -7.71 -18.92 15.66
CA ARG A 126 -6.41 -18.58 15.08
C ARG A 126 -6.61 -18.08 13.66
N ILE A 127 -6.19 -16.85 13.38
CA ILE A 127 -6.35 -16.22 12.07
C ILE A 127 -4.98 -15.91 11.49
N ALA A 128 -4.71 -16.43 10.29
CA ALA A 128 -3.52 -16.09 9.52
C ALA A 128 -3.83 -14.94 8.56
N THR A 129 -3.00 -13.90 8.59
CA THR A 129 -3.17 -12.72 7.74
C THR A 129 -1.83 -12.02 7.55
N SER A 130 -1.62 -11.39 6.39
CA SER A 130 -0.53 -10.44 6.18
C SER A 130 -0.86 -9.02 6.69
N TYR A 131 -2.11 -8.81 7.15
CA TYR A 131 -2.64 -7.54 7.64
C TYR A 131 -3.04 -7.63 9.13
N PRO A 132 -2.08 -7.88 10.04
CA PRO A 132 -2.35 -8.07 11.46
C PRO A 132 -3.04 -6.85 12.12
N HIS A 133 -2.64 -5.62 11.77
CA HIS A 133 -3.17 -4.41 12.39
C HIS A 133 -4.58 -4.07 11.90
N LEU A 134 -4.85 -4.20 10.59
CA LEU A 134 -6.20 -4.06 10.04
C LEU A 134 -7.16 -5.10 10.63
N LEU A 135 -6.71 -6.35 10.76
CA LEU A 135 -7.49 -7.42 11.38
C LEU A 135 -7.80 -7.09 12.85
N THR A 136 -6.79 -6.66 13.61
CA THR A 136 -6.95 -6.25 15.02
C THR A 136 -7.98 -5.15 15.14
N ARG A 137 -7.84 -4.07 14.36
CA ARG A 137 -8.76 -2.93 14.35
C ARG A 137 -10.20 -3.34 14.05
N TYR A 138 -10.41 -4.24 13.09
CA TYR A 138 -11.74 -4.74 12.74
C TYR A 138 -12.35 -5.58 13.87
N LEU A 139 -11.63 -6.59 14.37
CA LEU A 139 -12.16 -7.49 15.39
C LEU A 139 -12.35 -6.81 16.76
N ASP A 140 -11.51 -5.83 17.10
CA ASP A 140 -11.69 -5.00 18.29
C ASP A 140 -12.99 -4.19 18.19
N SER A 141 -13.30 -3.62 17.02
CA SER A 141 -14.56 -2.89 16.81
C SER A 141 -15.80 -3.77 16.98
N GLU A 142 -15.65 -5.06 16.69
CA GLU A 142 -16.67 -6.09 16.85
C GLU A 142 -16.65 -6.75 18.24
N ASN A 143 -15.74 -6.35 19.12
CA ASN A 143 -15.47 -6.97 20.42
C ASN A 143 -15.24 -8.49 20.31
N VAL A 144 -14.37 -8.91 19.39
CA VAL A 144 -14.02 -10.32 19.16
C VAL A 144 -12.54 -10.54 19.48
N LYS A 145 -12.24 -11.45 20.41
CA LYS A 145 -10.85 -11.80 20.73
C LYS A 145 -10.39 -12.94 19.83
N TYR A 146 -9.14 -12.89 19.39
CA TYR A 146 -8.57 -13.91 18.52
C TYR A 146 -7.07 -14.07 18.80
N THR A 147 -6.45 -15.08 18.20
CA THR A 147 -5.00 -15.27 18.20
C THR A 147 -4.45 -15.07 16.79
N ASN A 148 -3.51 -14.15 16.63
CA ASN A 148 -2.85 -13.94 15.35
C ASN A 148 -1.84 -15.06 15.06
N VAL A 149 -1.77 -15.50 13.81
CA VAL A 149 -0.79 -16.48 13.33
C VAL A 149 -0.22 -15.98 12.01
N THR A 150 0.67 -15.00 12.10
CA THR A 150 1.59 -14.62 11.02
C THR A 150 2.71 -15.63 10.87
#